data_AF-A0A292S5U8-F1
#
_entry.id   AF-A0A292S5U8-F1
#
_cell.length_a   1.000
_cell.length_b   1.000
_cell.length_c   1.000
_cell.angle_alpha   90.00
_cell.angle_beta   90.00
_cell.angle_gamma   90.00
#
_symmetry.space_group_name_H-M   'P 1'
#
loop_
_entity.id
_entity.type
_entity.pdbx_description
1 polymer ?
#
loop_
_entity_poly.entity_id
_entity_poly.type
_entity_poly.pdbx_seq_one_letter_code
_entity_poly.pdbx_strand_id
1 'polypeptide(L)'
;MKEKDMQSVEEILGKLETADNTTKNRIENILVDKGKSVVPELVHQLQVVRGVKRGVVAMTLIRIGEASVEYLKKAANNNKDFEWVAKYLISEIKGVAA
;
A
#
# COMPACT_ATOMS: atom_id res chain seq x y z
N MET A 1 -5.81 -19.70 -21.84
CA MET A 1 -4.64 -18.99 -21.27
C MET A 1 -4.50 -19.44 -19.82
N LYS A 2 -3.31 -19.83 -19.37
CA LYS A 2 -3.12 -20.32 -18.00
C LYS A 2 -3.21 -19.13 -17.04
N GLU A 3 -4.21 -19.16 -16.16
CA GLU A 3 -4.35 -18.36 -14.95
C GLU A 3 -3.18 -18.69 -14.01
N LYS A 4 -2.00 -18.17 -14.32
CA LYS A 4 -0.80 -18.39 -13.49
C LYS A 4 -0.79 -17.34 -12.39
N ASP A 5 -1.19 -17.77 -11.20
CA ASP A 5 -0.82 -17.20 -9.91
C ASP A 5 -1.08 -15.68 -9.78
N MET A 6 -2.33 -15.26 -9.83
CA MET A 6 -2.69 -13.92 -9.35
C MET A 6 -2.66 -13.93 -7.82
N GLN A 7 -1.45 -13.83 -7.24
CA GLN A 7 -1.28 -13.75 -5.79
C GLN A 7 -1.99 -12.51 -5.26
N SER A 8 -2.74 -12.70 -4.17
CA SER A 8 -3.45 -11.61 -3.50
C SER A 8 -2.45 -10.68 -2.81
N VAL A 9 -2.87 -9.44 -2.52
CA VAL A 9 -2.03 -8.49 -1.76
C VAL A 9 -1.68 -9.08 -0.40
N GLU A 10 -2.62 -9.73 0.28
CA GLU A 10 -2.40 -10.37 1.58
C GLU A 10 -1.33 -11.47 1.52
N GLU A 11 -1.40 -12.37 0.53
CA GLU A 11 -0.39 -13.43 0.32
C GLU A 11 1.00 -12.85 0.04
N ILE A 12 1.06 -11.77 -0.74
CA ILE A 12 2.30 -11.07 -1.05
C ILE A 12 2.88 -10.43 0.23
N LEU A 13 2.04 -9.75 1.02
CA LEU A 13 2.47 -9.13 2.28
C LEU A 13 2.85 -10.16 3.34
N GLY A 14 2.25 -11.36 3.33
CA GLY A 14 2.59 -12.46 4.23
C GLY A 14 4.06 -12.84 4.19
N LYS A 15 4.73 -12.65 3.03
CA LYS A 15 6.15 -12.95 2.84
C LYS A 15 7.08 -11.96 3.55
N LEU A 16 6.57 -10.85 4.08
CA LEU A 16 7.39 -9.77 4.67
C LEU A 16 7.85 -10.04 6.12
N GLU A 17 7.26 -11.00 6.84
CA GLU A 17 7.53 -11.19 8.28
C GLU A 17 8.98 -11.56 8.58
N THR A 18 9.63 -12.29 7.67
CA THR A 18 11.02 -12.76 7.81
C THR A 18 11.90 -12.34 6.62
N ALA A 19 11.39 -11.45 5.76
CA ALA A 19 12.08 -11.04 4.54
C ALA A 19 13.32 -10.17 4.82
N ASP A 20 14.37 -10.40 4.03
CA ASP A 20 15.49 -9.48 3.90
C ASP A 20 15.10 -8.22 3.09
N ASN A 21 15.97 -7.22 3.06
CA ASN A 21 15.70 -5.95 2.36
C ASN A 21 15.53 -6.14 0.85
N THR A 22 16.24 -7.11 0.25
CA THR A 22 16.11 -7.44 -1.18
C THR A 22 14.70 -7.94 -1.50
N THR A 23 14.18 -8.84 -0.67
CA THR A 23 12.85 -9.41 -0.82
C THR A 23 11.76 -8.36 -0.60
N LYS A 24 11.93 -7.47 0.40
CA LYS A 24 11.02 -6.34 0.63
C LYS A 24 10.93 -5.43 -0.60
N ASN A 25 12.08 -5.03 -1.16
CA ASN A 25 12.12 -4.17 -2.35
C ASN A 25 11.46 -4.85 -3.56
N ARG A 26 11.67 -6.15 -3.74
CA ARG A 26 11.03 -6.91 -4.81
C ARG A 26 9.52 -6.97 -4.64
N ILE A 27 9.04 -7.22 -3.42
CA ILE A 27 7.61 -7.24 -3.11
C ILE A 27 6.98 -5.87 -3.39
N GLU A 28 7.61 -4.79 -2.93
CA GLU A 28 7.14 -3.43 -3.18
C GLU A 28 7.04 -3.15 -4.69
N ASN A 29 8.08 -3.49 -5.47
CA ASN A 29 8.06 -3.32 -6.92
C ASN A 29 6.92 -4.11 -7.59
N ILE A 30 6.69 -5.36 -7.19
CA ILE A 30 5.57 -6.17 -7.71
C ILE A 30 4.22 -5.49 -7.46
N LEU A 31 4.02 -4.92 -6.27
CA LEU A 31 2.77 -4.24 -5.93
C LEU A 31 2.62 -2.92 -6.70
N VAL A 32 3.71 -2.17 -6.88
CA VAL A 32 3.73 -0.95 -7.70
C VAL A 32 3.41 -1.27 -9.17
N ASP A 33 3.99 -2.34 -9.72
CA ASP A 33 3.76 -2.76 -11.12
C ASP A 33 2.31 -3.19 -11.37
N LYS A 34 1.64 -3.76 -10.34
CA LYS A 34 0.18 -4.04 -10.39
C LYS A 34 -0.66 -2.75 -10.40
N GLY A 35 -0.10 -1.64 -9.90
CA GLY A 35 -0.65 -0.30 -10.03
C GLY A 35 -2.05 -0.14 -9.45
N LYS A 36 -2.93 0.54 -10.20
CA LYS A 36 -4.28 0.94 -9.75
C LYS A 36 -5.15 -0.23 -9.27
N SER A 37 -4.93 -1.43 -9.82
CA SER A 37 -5.75 -2.62 -9.53
C SER A 37 -5.68 -3.08 -8.07
N VAL A 38 -4.55 -2.82 -7.39
CA VAL A 38 -4.34 -3.24 -6.00
C VAL A 38 -4.59 -2.14 -4.97
N VAL A 39 -4.82 -0.91 -5.41
CA VAL A 39 -5.00 0.26 -4.53
C VAL A 39 -6.12 0.07 -3.48
N PRO A 40 -7.33 -0.42 -3.83
CA PRO A 40 -8.39 -0.59 -2.84
C PRO A 40 -7.97 -1.53 -1.69
N GLU A 41 -7.32 -2.63 -2.05
CA GLU A 41 -6.84 -3.63 -1.10
C GLU A 41 -5.66 -3.12 -0.28
N LEU A 42 -4.70 -2.42 -0.89
CA LEU A 42 -3.60 -1.79 -0.17
C LEU A 42 -4.10 -0.78 0.87
N VAL A 43 -5.12 0.03 0.55
CA VAL A 43 -5.72 0.97 1.53
C VAL A 43 -6.46 0.24 2.64
N HIS A 44 -7.08 -0.91 2.36
CA HIS A 44 -7.65 -1.77 3.41
C HIS A 44 -6.54 -2.32 4.32
N GLN A 45 -5.51 -2.94 3.73
CA GLN A 45 -4.38 -3.52 4.46
C GLN A 45 -3.67 -2.48 5.34
N LEU A 46 -3.49 -1.25 4.86
CA LEU A 46 -2.85 -0.17 5.61
C LEU A 46 -3.53 0.13 6.96
N GLN A 47 -4.83 -0.13 7.08
CA GLN A 47 -5.63 0.06 8.29
C GLN A 47 -5.49 -1.12 9.28
N VAL A 48 -5.30 -2.34 8.78
CA VAL A 48 -5.33 -3.57 9.60
C VAL A 48 -3.94 -4.11 9.92
N VAL A 49 -2.97 -4.04 9.00
CA VAL A 49 -1.61 -4.52 9.23
C VAL A 49 -0.78 -3.56 10.07
N ARG A 50 0.30 -4.08 10.66
CA ARG A 50 1.23 -3.34 11.53
C ARG A 50 2.68 -3.64 11.14
N GLY A 51 3.62 -2.91 11.76
CA GLY A 51 5.06 -3.09 11.56
C GLY A 51 5.50 -2.97 10.10
N VAL A 52 6.39 -3.86 9.67
CA VAL A 52 7.03 -3.85 8.34
C VAL A 52 6.01 -3.90 7.21
N LYS A 53 4.96 -4.74 7.33
CA LYS A 53 3.90 -4.85 6.31
C LYS A 53 3.24 -3.50 6.07
N ARG A 54 2.92 -2.77 7.15
CA ARG A 54 2.30 -1.44 7.07
C ARG A 54 3.21 -0.43 6.39
N GLY A 55 4.51 -0.47 6.67
CA GLY A 55 5.51 0.38 6.02
C GLY A 55 5.59 0.15 4.50
N VAL A 56 5.68 -1.10 4.07
CA VAL A 56 5.72 -1.45 2.63
C VAL A 56 4.44 -1.04 1.92
N VAL A 57 3.27 -1.24 2.54
CA VAL A 57 1.99 -0.79 1.97
C VAL A 57 1.96 0.74 1.81
N ALA A 58 2.41 1.49 2.82
CA ALA A 58 2.46 2.95 2.74
C ALA A 58 3.39 3.43 1.61
N MET A 59 4.61 2.88 1.53
CA MET A 59 5.57 3.20 0.48
C MET A 59 5.04 2.84 -0.92
N THR A 60 4.39 1.69 -1.04
CA THR A 60 3.75 1.27 -2.29
C THR A 60 2.68 2.26 -2.74
N LEU A 61 1.80 2.69 -1.84
CA LEU A 61 0.73 3.65 -2.15
C LEU A 61 1.28 5.01 -2.57
N ILE A 62 2.37 5.47 -1.94
CA ILE A 62 3.09 6.70 -2.32
C ILE A 62 3.66 6.56 -3.73
N ARG A 63 4.35 5.45 -4.03
CA ARG A 63 4.94 5.18 -5.35
C ARG A 63 3.91 5.00 -6.46
N ILE A 64 2.74 4.44 -6.15
CA ILE A 64 1.61 4.38 -7.09
C ILE A 64 1.06 5.80 -7.37
N GLY A 65 1.15 6.71 -6.40
CA GLY A 65 0.87 8.12 -6.59
C GLY A 65 -0.63 8.46 -6.60
N GLU A 66 -1.03 9.39 -7.47
CA GLU A 66 -2.36 10.01 -7.50
C GLU A 66 -3.54 9.01 -7.52
N ALA A 67 -3.34 7.83 -8.09
CA ALA A 67 -4.36 6.78 -8.09
C ALA A 67 -4.80 6.34 -6.67
N SER A 68 -3.94 6.52 -5.67
CA SER A 68 -4.19 6.18 -4.27
C SER A 68 -5.05 7.22 -3.54
N VAL A 69 -5.11 8.47 -4.03
CA VAL A 69 -5.63 9.62 -3.26
C VAL A 69 -7.11 9.50 -2.93
N GLU A 70 -7.95 9.10 -3.88
CA GLU A 70 -9.39 9.00 -3.63
C GLU A 70 -9.73 7.90 -2.62
N TYR A 71 -9.03 6.77 -2.69
CA TYR A 71 -9.19 5.67 -1.73
C TYR A 71 -8.73 6.06 -0.34
N LEU A 72 -7.60 6.76 -0.22
CA LEU A 72 -7.10 7.29 1.05
C LEU A 72 -8.08 8.28 1.69
N LYS A 73 -8.65 9.21 0.89
CA LYS A 73 -9.69 10.14 1.38
C LYS A 73 -10.94 9.40 1.86
N LYS A 74 -11.41 8.41 1.11
CA LYS A 74 -12.58 7.62 1.48
C LYS A 74 -12.35 6.85 2.79
N ALA A 75 -11.18 6.23 2.94
CA ALA A 75 -10.81 5.54 4.16
C ALA A 75 -10.68 6.49 5.37
N ALA A 76 -10.09 7.68 5.19
CA ALA A 76 -9.99 8.72 6.22
C ALA A 76 -11.37 9.19 6.72
N ASN A 77 -12.33 9.37 5.80
CA ASN A 77 -13.69 9.77 6.15
C ASN A 77 -14.43 8.69 6.94
N ASN A 78 -14.14 7.41 6.67
CA ASN A 78 -14.79 6.27 7.33
C ASN A 78 -14.10 5.85 8.63
N ASN A 79 -12.86 6.27 8.85
CA ASN A 79 -12.05 5.88 10.00
C ASN A 79 -11.23 7.06 10.53
N LYS A 80 -11.72 7.66 11.61
CA LYS A 80 -11.11 8.81 12.28
C LYS A 80 -9.67 8.55 12.74
N ASP A 81 -9.38 7.36 13.23
CA ASP A 81 -8.03 6.99 13.69
C ASP A 81 -7.04 6.86 12.52
N PHE A 82 -7.55 6.61 11.32
CA PHE A 82 -6.76 6.54 10.10
C PHE A 82 -6.57 7.89 9.41
N GLU A 83 -7.34 8.92 9.78
CA GLU A 83 -7.39 10.21 9.10
C GLU A 83 -6.02 10.87 8.98
N TRP A 84 -5.22 10.87 10.05
CA TRP A 84 -3.88 11.45 10.06
C TRP A 84 -2.94 10.73 9.08
N VAL A 85 -2.98 9.40 9.06
CA VAL A 85 -2.13 8.57 8.19
C VAL A 85 -2.47 8.81 6.73
N ALA A 86 -3.76 8.81 6.39
CA ALA A 86 -4.22 9.10 5.04
C ALA A 86 -3.78 10.50 4.58
N LYS A 87 -3.94 11.52 5.43
CA LYS A 87 -3.49 12.90 5.14
C LYS A 87 -1.98 12.95 4.88
N TYR A 88 -1.19 12.27 5.71
CA TYR A 88 0.27 12.20 5.54
C TYR A 88 0.66 11.55 4.21
N LEU A 89 0.08 10.39 3.86
CA LEU A 89 0.37 9.74 2.57
C LEU A 89 -0.05 10.62 1.38
N ILE A 90 -1.19 11.32 1.48
CA ILE A 90 -1.63 12.25 0.44
C ILE A 90 -0.64 13.43 0.30
N SER A 91 -0.06 13.93 1.40
CA SER A 91 0.97 14.99 1.30
C SER A 91 2.26 14.51 0.65
N GLU A 92 2.68 13.27 0.93
CA GLU A 92 3.83 12.63 0.29
C GLU A 92 3.59 12.47 -1.23
N ILE A 93 2.42 11.94 -1.61
CA ILE A 93 2.03 11.77 -3.02
C ILE A 93 2.05 13.10 -3.79
N LYS A 94 1.59 14.18 -3.14
CA LYS A 94 1.52 15.51 -3.75
C LYS A 94 2.83 16.28 -3.71
N GLY A 95 3.88 15.75 -3.05
CA GLY A 95 5.15 16.44 -2.87
C GLY A 95 5.04 17.71 -2.02
N VAL A 96 4.08 17.75 -1.08
CA VAL A 96 3.87 18.89 -0.17
C VAL A 96 4.30 18.59 1.27
N ALA A 97 4.75 17.37 1.54
CA ALA A 97 5.45 17.03 2.77
C ALA A 97 6.88 17.60 2.69
N ALA A 98 7.26 18.40 3.69
CA ALA A 98 8.57 19.03 3.83
C ALA A 98 9.09 18.76 5.24
#